data_AF-A0A2J8QYA6-F1
#
_entry.id   AF-A0A2J8QYA6-F1
#
_cell.length_a   1.000
_cell.length_b   1.000
_cell.length_c   1.000
_cell.angle_alpha   90.00
_cell.angle_beta   90.00
_cell.angle_gamma   90.00
#
_symmetry.space_group_name_H-M   'P 1'
#
loop_
_entity.id
_entity.type
_entity.pdbx_description
1 polymer ?
#
loop_
_entity_poly.entity_id
_entity_poly.type
_entity_poly.pdbx_seq_one_letter_code
_entity_poly.pdbx_strand_id
1 'polypeptide(L)'
;MSSFSYRTLTVALFALICCPGSDEKVFEVHVRPKKLAVEPKGSLKVNCSTTCNQPEVGGLETSLDKILLDEQAQWKHYLVSNISHDTVLQCHFTCSGKQESMNSNVSVYQPPRQVILTLQPTLVAVGKSFTIECRVPTVEPLDSLTLFLFRGNETLHYETFGKAAPAPQEATVTFNSTADRDDGHRNFSCLAVLDLMSRGGNIFHKHSAPKMLE
;
A
#
# COMPACT_ATOMS: atom_id res chain seq x y z
N MET A 1 -11.96 -87.06 45.74
CA MET A 1 -10.88 -86.05 45.89
C MET A 1 -10.48 -85.57 44.50
N SER A 2 -10.87 -84.34 44.12
CA SER A 2 -10.40 -83.60 42.93
C SER A 2 -11.21 -82.29 42.87
N SER A 3 -10.74 -81.25 43.55
CA SER A 3 -9.97 -80.10 43.05
C SER A 3 -10.85 -79.04 42.35
N PHE A 4 -11.16 -77.97 43.09
CA PHE A 4 -11.81 -76.74 42.60
C PHE A 4 -10.75 -75.81 42.00
N SER A 5 -10.95 -75.40 40.74
CA SER A 5 -10.13 -74.39 40.06
C SER A 5 -10.73 -73.00 40.30
N TYR A 6 -9.94 -72.11 40.92
CA TYR A 6 -10.24 -70.68 41.07
C TYR A 6 -9.94 -69.95 39.76
N ARG A 7 -10.92 -69.21 39.22
CA ARG A 7 -10.69 -68.19 38.18
C ARG A 7 -10.95 -66.81 38.77
N THR A 8 -9.88 -66.07 38.99
CA THR A 8 -9.89 -64.63 39.33
C THR A 8 -10.26 -63.83 38.06
N LEU A 9 -11.35 -63.05 38.11
CA LEU A 9 -11.66 -62.04 37.10
C LEU A 9 -10.99 -60.72 37.48
N THR A 10 -10.07 -60.23 36.65
CA THR A 10 -9.55 -58.86 36.71
C THR A 10 -10.51 -57.91 36.02
N VAL A 11 -11.08 -56.97 36.78
CA VAL A 11 -11.90 -55.87 36.24
C VAL A 11 -10.96 -54.71 35.90
N ALA A 12 -10.80 -54.39 34.61
CA ALA A 12 -10.06 -53.23 34.15
C ALA A 12 -10.95 -51.97 34.26
N LEU A 13 -10.56 -51.03 35.11
CA LEU A 13 -11.21 -49.73 35.29
C LEU A 13 -10.68 -48.76 34.23
N PHE A 14 -11.46 -48.47 33.19
CA PHE A 14 -11.14 -47.43 32.21
C PHE A 14 -11.47 -46.05 32.80
N ALA A 15 -10.43 -45.28 33.16
CA ALA A 15 -10.57 -43.88 33.52
C ALA A 15 -10.91 -43.06 32.27
N LEU A 16 -12.14 -42.54 32.20
CA LEU A 16 -12.56 -41.53 31.23
C LEU A 16 -11.83 -40.22 31.58
N ILE A 17 -10.74 -39.96 30.87
CA ILE A 17 -10.08 -38.65 30.83
C ILE A 17 -11.00 -37.73 30.00
N CYS A 18 -11.88 -37.01 30.68
CA CYS A 18 -12.56 -35.87 30.08
C CYS A 18 -11.54 -34.74 29.93
N CYS A 19 -10.96 -34.59 28.74
CA CYS A 19 -10.37 -33.31 28.34
C CYS A 19 -11.53 -32.35 28.03
N PRO A 20 -11.74 -31.25 28.79
CA PRO A 20 -12.57 -30.17 28.29
C PRO A 20 -11.78 -29.48 27.19
N GLY A 21 -11.93 -29.96 25.96
CA GLY A 21 -11.64 -29.16 24.79
C GLY A 21 -12.65 -28.02 24.76
N SER A 22 -12.35 -26.93 25.46
CA SER A 22 -13.01 -25.64 25.21
C SER A 22 -12.65 -25.27 23.79
N ASP A 23 -13.53 -25.59 22.86
CA ASP A 23 -13.52 -25.09 21.49
C ASP A 23 -13.90 -23.60 21.58
N GLU A 24 -12.96 -22.80 22.09
CA GLU A 24 -13.08 -21.37 22.24
C GLU A 24 -13.18 -20.81 20.82
N LYS A 25 -14.42 -20.52 20.39
CA LYS A 25 -14.67 -19.98 19.05
C LYS A 25 -13.95 -18.64 18.95
N VAL A 26 -12.77 -18.68 18.33
CA VAL A 26 -12.00 -17.48 17.98
C VAL A 26 -12.87 -16.67 17.03
N PHE A 27 -13.25 -15.47 17.45
CA PHE A 27 -13.93 -14.51 16.58
C PHE A 27 -12.88 -13.69 15.81
N GLU A 28 -13.29 -13.15 14.67
CA GLU A 28 -12.42 -12.38 13.79
C GLU A 28 -12.90 -10.93 13.69
N VAL A 29 -11.96 -10.04 13.40
CA VAL A 29 -12.20 -8.64 13.07
C VAL A 29 -11.72 -8.38 11.66
N HIS A 30 -12.51 -7.62 10.91
CA HIS A 30 -12.19 -7.21 9.56
C HIS A 30 -12.34 -5.71 9.40
N VAL A 31 -11.52 -5.14 8.53
CA VAL A 31 -11.61 -3.74 8.13
C VAL A 31 -11.68 -3.63 6.62
N ARG A 32 -12.55 -2.74 6.12
CA ARG A 32 -12.70 -2.43 4.71
C ARG A 32 -12.66 -0.91 4.49
N PRO A 33 -11.74 -0.40 3.65
CA PRO A 33 -10.67 -1.12 2.96
C PRO A 33 -9.56 -1.59 3.93
N LYS A 34 -8.73 -2.58 3.52
CA LYS A 34 -7.52 -2.98 4.27
C LYS A 34 -6.34 -2.03 4.03
N LYS A 35 -6.34 -1.41 2.84
CA LYS A 35 -5.35 -0.42 2.43
C LYS A 35 -5.98 0.51 1.40
N LEU A 36 -5.63 1.78 1.44
CA LEU A 36 -6.13 2.79 0.49
C LEU A 36 -5.12 3.93 0.36
N ALA A 37 -4.99 4.47 -0.84
CA ALA A 37 -4.26 5.72 -1.07
C ALA A 37 -5.24 6.88 -1.29
N VAL A 38 -5.00 8.03 -0.64
CA VAL A 38 -5.83 9.25 -0.75
C VAL A 38 -4.96 10.48 -1.03
N GLU A 39 -5.53 11.49 -1.69
CA GLU A 39 -4.87 12.80 -1.80
C GLU A 39 -4.90 13.55 -0.45
N PRO A 40 -4.00 14.54 -0.23
CA PRO A 40 -3.99 15.35 0.98
C PRO A 40 -5.34 16.02 1.26
N LYS A 41 -5.71 16.10 2.54
CA LYS A 41 -7.03 16.57 3.04
C LYS A 41 -8.20 15.73 2.55
N GLY A 42 -7.93 14.56 1.95
CA GLY A 42 -8.94 13.59 1.57
C GLY A 42 -9.65 12.98 2.77
N SER A 43 -10.70 12.22 2.47
CA SER A 43 -11.48 11.47 3.44
C SER A 43 -11.75 10.07 2.90
N LEU A 44 -11.89 9.07 3.77
CA LEU A 44 -12.36 7.74 3.38
C LEU A 44 -13.44 7.22 4.32
N LYS A 45 -14.25 6.33 3.76
CA LYS A 45 -15.20 5.53 4.52
C LYS A 45 -14.56 4.22 4.94
N VAL A 46 -14.74 3.85 6.20
CA VAL A 46 -14.16 2.64 6.80
C VAL A 46 -15.25 1.82 7.45
N ASN A 47 -15.43 0.58 7.00
CA ASN A 47 -16.30 -0.38 7.64
C ASN A 47 -15.45 -1.33 8.51
N CYS A 48 -15.73 -1.27 9.80
CA CYS A 48 -15.22 -2.15 10.83
C CYS A 48 -16.24 -3.25 11.10
N SER A 49 -15.89 -4.52 10.93
CA SER A 49 -16.83 -5.62 11.15
C SER A 49 -16.23 -6.77 11.94
N THR A 50 -17.06 -7.58 12.58
CA THR A 50 -16.63 -8.75 13.36
C THR A 50 -17.56 -9.94 13.15
N THR A 51 -17.05 -11.16 13.36
CA THR A 51 -17.86 -12.38 13.41
C THR A 51 -18.49 -12.64 14.78
N CYS A 52 -18.15 -11.86 15.81
CA CYS A 52 -18.79 -11.94 17.13
C CYS A 52 -20.26 -11.48 17.03
N ASN A 53 -21.21 -12.30 17.51
CA ASN A 53 -22.65 -11.98 17.44
C ASN A 53 -23.09 -10.86 18.39
N GLN A 54 -22.45 -10.79 19.56
CA GLN A 54 -22.77 -9.82 20.61
C GLN A 54 -21.47 -9.25 21.17
N PRO A 55 -20.79 -8.35 20.43
CA PRO A 55 -19.58 -7.73 20.94
C PRO A 55 -19.91 -6.78 22.09
N GLU A 56 -19.07 -6.80 23.12
CA GLU A 56 -19.15 -5.92 24.29
C GLU A 56 -18.71 -4.51 23.93
N VAL A 57 -17.64 -4.42 23.14
CA VAL A 57 -17.02 -3.16 22.68
C VAL A 57 -16.66 -3.31 21.20
N GLY A 58 -16.77 -2.23 20.45
CA GLY A 58 -16.35 -2.18 19.06
C GLY A 58 -16.13 -0.75 18.60
N GLY A 59 -15.05 -0.54 17.84
CA GLY A 59 -14.68 0.80 17.40
C GLY A 59 -13.56 0.85 16.37
N LEU A 60 -13.27 2.07 15.93
CA LEU A 60 -12.16 2.40 15.05
C LEU A 60 -11.25 3.40 15.76
N GLU A 61 -10.04 3.01 16.14
CA GLU A 61 -9.04 3.90 16.73
C GLU A 61 -8.20 4.60 15.66
N THR A 62 -8.05 5.91 15.81
CA THR A 62 -7.26 6.77 14.92
C THR A 62 -6.99 8.11 15.61
N SER A 63 -5.89 8.76 15.23
CA SER A 63 -5.55 10.15 15.60
C SER A 63 -6.31 11.20 14.78
N LEU A 64 -7.05 10.78 13.75
CA LEU A 64 -7.81 11.66 12.86
C LEU A 64 -9.24 11.87 13.34
N ASP A 65 -9.85 12.94 12.83
CA ASP A 65 -11.29 13.15 13.01
C ASP A 65 -12.07 12.02 12.35
N LYS A 66 -12.99 11.43 13.12
CA LYS A 66 -13.87 10.35 12.68
C LYS A 66 -15.32 10.65 13.07
N ILE A 67 -16.23 10.34 12.16
CA ILE A 67 -17.68 10.42 12.39
C ILE A 67 -18.25 9.02 12.21
N LEU A 68 -19.01 8.55 13.19
CA LEU A 68 -19.81 7.34 13.03
C LEU A 68 -21.00 7.65 12.12
N LEU A 69 -21.04 7.01 10.95
CA LEU A 69 -22.10 7.20 9.97
C LEU A 69 -23.29 6.27 10.23
N ASP A 70 -22.99 5.02 10.56
CA ASP A 70 -23.99 3.96 10.74
C ASP A 70 -23.38 2.80 11.53
N GLU A 71 -24.21 2.00 12.20
CA GLU A 71 -23.76 0.81 12.92
C GLU A 71 -24.85 -0.25 13.08
N GLN A 72 -24.40 -1.49 13.24
CA GLN A 72 -25.17 -2.63 13.70
C GLN A 72 -24.34 -3.40 14.74
N ALA A 73 -24.93 -4.42 15.38
CA ALA A 73 -24.22 -5.23 16.38
C ALA A 73 -22.84 -5.71 15.92
N GLN A 74 -22.70 -6.15 14.67
CA GLN A 74 -21.46 -6.78 14.17
C GLN A 74 -20.60 -5.87 13.29
N TRP A 75 -21.00 -4.61 13.06
CA TRP A 75 -20.20 -3.70 12.24
C TRP A 75 -20.49 -2.23 12.53
N LYS A 76 -19.50 -1.38 12.28
CA LYS A 76 -19.56 0.06 12.45
C LYS A 76 -18.93 0.75 11.24
N HIS A 77 -19.59 1.77 10.73
CA HIS A 77 -19.18 2.48 9.53
C HIS A 77 -18.79 3.92 9.87
N TYR A 78 -17.56 4.28 9.56
CA TYR A 78 -16.99 5.59 9.88
C TYR A 78 -16.65 6.38 8.63
N LEU A 79 -16.75 7.70 8.71
CA LEU A 79 -16.04 8.63 7.83
C LEU A 79 -14.82 9.15 8.58
N VAL A 80 -13.63 8.92 8.03
CA VAL A 80 -12.38 9.49 8.53
C VAL A 80 -11.94 10.58 7.56
N SER A 81 -11.61 11.76 8.09
CA SER A 81 -11.39 12.97 7.28
C SER A 81 -10.07 13.68 7.58
N ASN A 82 -9.71 14.63 6.70
CA ASN A 82 -8.57 15.52 6.85
C ASN A 82 -7.22 14.77 6.95
N ILE A 83 -7.05 13.75 6.13
CA ILE A 83 -5.83 12.92 6.12
C ILE A 83 -4.70 13.69 5.45
N SER A 84 -3.59 13.89 6.16
CA SER A 84 -2.46 14.70 5.71
C SER A 84 -1.14 13.94 5.55
N HIS A 85 -1.04 12.76 6.16
CA HIS A 85 0.13 11.89 6.11
C HIS A 85 -0.30 10.42 6.19
N ASP A 86 0.61 9.50 5.83
CA ASP A 86 0.42 8.06 6.00
C ASP A 86 0.00 7.75 7.45
N THR A 87 -1.06 6.97 7.61
CA THR A 87 -1.62 6.64 8.92
C THR A 87 -2.17 5.23 8.95
N VAL A 88 -2.36 4.70 10.16
CA VAL A 88 -2.95 3.40 10.41
C VAL A 88 -4.22 3.59 11.20
N LEU A 89 -5.32 3.00 10.70
CA LEU A 89 -6.60 2.97 11.41
C LEU A 89 -6.74 1.58 12.04
N GLN A 90 -6.99 1.51 13.34
CA GLN A 90 -7.08 0.24 14.06
C GLN A 90 -8.54 -0.07 14.38
N CYS A 91 -9.09 -1.04 13.65
CA CYS A 91 -10.40 -1.58 13.93
C CYS A 91 -10.32 -2.59 15.07
N HIS A 92 -11.19 -2.51 16.09
CA HIS A 92 -11.18 -3.47 17.20
C HIS A 92 -12.58 -3.85 17.65
N PHE A 93 -12.71 -5.07 18.16
CA PHE A 93 -13.90 -5.55 18.85
C PHE A 93 -13.51 -6.44 20.03
N THR A 94 -14.32 -6.43 21.08
CA THR A 94 -14.18 -7.28 22.27
C THR A 94 -15.38 -8.21 22.38
N CYS A 95 -15.13 -9.50 22.55
CA CYS A 95 -16.14 -10.54 22.65
C CYS A 95 -15.77 -11.49 23.79
N SER A 96 -16.68 -11.67 24.76
CA SER A 96 -16.47 -12.55 25.92
C SER A 96 -15.16 -12.23 26.66
N GLY A 97 -14.88 -10.94 26.88
CA GLY A 97 -13.65 -10.45 27.51
C GLY A 97 -12.37 -10.54 26.67
N LYS A 98 -12.40 -11.11 25.45
CA LYS A 98 -11.25 -11.19 24.55
C LYS A 98 -11.33 -10.10 23.47
N GLN A 99 -10.26 -9.32 23.29
CA GLN A 99 -10.18 -8.29 22.26
C GLN A 99 -9.37 -8.76 21.04
N GLU A 100 -9.90 -8.52 19.85
CA GLU A 100 -9.22 -8.74 18.57
C GLU A 100 -9.21 -7.43 17.76
N SER A 101 -8.25 -7.27 16.85
CA SER A 101 -8.14 -6.05 16.04
C SER A 101 -7.56 -6.30 14.66
N MET A 102 -7.86 -5.39 13.73
CA MET A 102 -7.32 -5.38 12.37
C MET A 102 -7.02 -3.96 11.91
N ASN A 103 -5.85 -3.79 11.27
CA ASN A 103 -5.38 -2.50 10.79
C ASN A 103 -5.79 -2.24 9.34
N SER A 104 -6.11 -0.98 9.04
CA SER A 104 -6.20 -0.42 7.69
C SER A 104 -5.07 0.58 7.47
N ASN A 105 -4.24 0.33 6.46
CA ASN A 105 -3.13 1.22 6.11
C ASN A 105 -3.62 2.29 5.12
N VAL A 106 -3.52 3.56 5.50
CA VAL A 106 -3.87 4.67 4.61
C VAL A 106 -2.60 5.38 4.20
N SER A 107 -2.36 5.49 2.90
CA SER A 107 -1.24 6.27 2.37
C SER A 107 -1.72 7.57 1.75
N VAL A 108 -0.92 8.62 1.88
CA VAL A 108 -1.12 9.89 1.18
C VAL A 108 -0.26 9.90 -0.07
N TYR A 109 -0.82 10.44 -1.16
CA TYR A 109 -0.10 10.58 -2.41
C TYR A 109 -0.38 11.91 -3.09
N GLN A 110 0.60 12.36 -3.88
CA GLN A 110 0.41 13.44 -4.84
C GLN A 110 0.90 12.96 -6.20
N PRO A 111 0.02 12.87 -7.22
CA PRO A 111 0.40 12.34 -8.52
C PRO A 111 1.32 13.31 -9.27
N PRO A 112 2.11 12.82 -10.24
CA PRO A 112 2.96 13.69 -11.06
C PRO A 112 2.09 14.65 -11.90
N ARG A 113 2.01 15.92 -11.49
CA ARG A 113 1.23 16.95 -12.20
C ARG A 113 2.03 17.59 -13.34
N GLN A 114 3.34 17.66 -13.18
CA GLN A 114 4.28 18.27 -14.12
C GLN A 114 5.52 17.36 -14.27
N VAL A 115 5.98 17.18 -15.50
CA VAL A 115 7.21 16.46 -15.83
C VAL A 115 7.99 17.32 -16.80
N ILE A 116 9.21 17.67 -16.43
CA ILE A 116 10.05 18.65 -17.14
C ILE A 116 11.25 17.89 -17.70
N LEU A 117 11.39 17.93 -19.02
CA LEU A 117 12.56 17.40 -19.71
C LEU A 117 13.49 18.56 -20.09
N THR A 118 14.79 18.38 -19.89
CA THR A 118 15.83 19.29 -20.35
C THR A 118 16.95 18.51 -21.06
N LEU A 119 17.48 19.09 -22.13
CA LEU A 119 18.63 18.56 -22.87
C LEU A 119 19.75 19.58 -22.73
N GLN A 120 20.95 19.15 -22.34
CA GLN A 120 22.08 20.05 -22.08
C GLN A 120 23.39 19.50 -22.68
N PRO A 121 24.05 20.25 -23.59
CA PRO A 121 23.54 21.43 -24.30
C PRO A 121 22.43 21.05 -25.31
N THR A 122 21.67 22.03 -25.81
CA THR A 122 20.64 21.79 -26.83
C THR A 122 21.25 21.52 -28.21
N LEU A 123 22.31 22.25 -28.56
CA LEU A 123 23.10 22.07 -29.78
C LEU A 123 24.33 21.21 -29.50
N VAL A 124 24.41 20.04 -30.12
CA VAL A 124 25.46 19.03 -29.85
C VAL A 124 26.01 18.51 -31.17
N ALA A 125 27.34 18.54 -31.34
CA ALA A 125 27.97 17.91 -32.49
C ALA A 125 27.84 16.38 -32.42
N VAL A 126 27.59 15.74 -33.57
CA VAL A 126 27.51 14.27 -33.68
C VAL A 126 28.76 13.62 -33.06
N GLY A 127 28.54 12.58 -32.25
CA GLY A 127 29.59 11.87 -31.51
C GLY A 127 30.05 12.57 -30.22
N LYS A 128 29.47 13.71 -29.83
CA LYS A 128 29.69 14.36 -28.54
C LYS A 128 28.59 14.01 -27.54
N SER A 129 28.95 14.07 -26.26
CA SER A 129 28.03 13.76 -25.17
C SER A 129 27.12 14.94 -24.84
N PHE A 130 25.91 14.62 -24.40
CA PHE A 130 24.93 15.54 -23.85
C PHE A 130 24.18 14.85 -22.70
N THR A 131 23.52 15.66 -21.89
CA THR A 131 22.79 15.22 -20.71
C THR A 131 21.30 15.37 -20.93
N ILE A 132 20.55 14.37 -20.46
CA ILE A 132 19.08 14.33 -20.44
C ILE A 132 18.64 14.47 -18.98
N GLU A 133 18.19 15.67 -18.65
CA GLU A 133 17.48 16.13 -17.44
C GLU A 133 16.00 15.72 -17.38
N CYS A 134 15.52 14.82 -16.50
CA CYS A 134 14.07 14.75 -16.20
C CYS A 134 13.76 15.07 -14.74
N ARG A 135 12.84 16.00 -14.51
CA ARG A 135 12.47 16.53 -13.20
C ARG A 135 10.96 16.53 -12.94
N VAL A 136 10.56 16.14 -11.74
CA VAL A 136 9.18 16.12 -11.23
C VAL A 136 9.13 16.79 -9.85
N PRO A 137 8.70 18.07 -9.73
CA PRO A 137 8.96 18.90 -8.55
C PRO A 137 8.09 18.63 -7.31
N THR A 138 6.93 17.96 -7.43
CA THR A 138 6.01 17.75 -6.31
C THR A 138 5.27 16.43 -6.47
N VAL A 139 5.85 15.36 -5.92
CA VAL A 139 5.32 14.01 -6.01
C VAL A 139 5.62 13.23 -4.73
N GLU A 140 4.67 12.40 -4.29
CA GLU A 140 4.83 11.47 -3.18
C GLU A 140 3.88 10.27 -3.33
N PRO A 141 4.22 9.09 -2.80
CA PRO A 141 5.51 8.72 -2.22
C PRO A 141 6.57 8.41 -3.30
N LEU A 142 7.83 8.78 -3.05
CA LEU A 142 8.93 8.54 -3.99
C LEU A 142 9.24 7.06 -4.19
N ASP A 143 9.10 6.22 -3.16
CA ASP A 143 9.37 4.78 -3.25
C ASP A 143 8.42 4.01 -4.19
N SER A 144 7.42 4.70 -4.72
CA SER A 144 6.43 4.18 -5.67
C SER A 144 6.49 4.89 -7.03
N LEU A 145 7.49 5.76 -7.23
CA LEU A 145 7.70 6.54 -8.45
C LEU A 145 8.82 5.93 -9.30
N THR A 146 8.54 5.77 -10.59
CA THR A 146 9.53 5.45 -11.62
C THR A 146 9.53 6.52 -12.70
N LEU A 147 10.71 7.02 -13.06
CA LEU A 147 10.89 7.90 -14.22
C LEU A 147 11.55 7.14 -15.36
N PHE A 148 11.03 7.32 -16.57
CA PHE A 148 11.55 6.72 -17.80
C PHE A 148 12.00 7.84 -18.75
N LEU A 149 13.18 7.67 -19.33
CA LEU A 149 13.71 8.52 -20.39
C LEU A 149 13.63 7.78 -21.72
N PHE A 150 13.07 8.45 -22.74
CA PHE A 150 12.90 7.88 -24.07
C PHE A 150 13.63 8.68 -25.13
N ARG A 151 14.06 7.97 -26.17
CA ARG A 151 14.44 8.49 -27.50
C ARG A 151 13.50 7.87 -28.52
N GLY A 152 12.60 8.66 -29.09
CA GLY A 152 11.49 8.15 -29.90
C GLY A 152 10.62 7.19 -29.08
N ASN A 153 10.61 5.92 -29.46
CA ASN A 153 9.92 4.83 -28.76
C ASN A 153 10.87 3.93 -27.92
N GLU A 154 12.17 4.22 -27.92
CA GLU A 154 13.19 3.45 -27.22
C GLU A 154 13.37 3.98 -25.80
N THR A 155 13.32 3.10 -24.80
CA THR A 155 13.69 3.44 -23.41
C THR A 155 15.21 3.50 -23.30
N LEU A 156 15.75 4.70 -23.05
CA LEU A 156 17.18 4.90 -22.83
C LEU A 156 17.61 4.52 -21.40
N HIS A 157 16.80 4.95 -20.43
CA HIS A 157 17.09 4.77 -19.02
C HIS A 157 15.79 4.86 -18.22
N TYR A 158 15.77 4.20 -17.07
CA TYR A 158 14.71 4.37 -16.08
C TYR A 158 15.28 4.22 -14.68
N GLU A 159 14.66 4.90 -13.73
CA GLU A 159 15.03 4.82 -12.32
C GLU A 159 13.76 4.75 -11.47
N THR A 160 13.72 3.79 -10.55
CA THR A 160 12.72 3.72 -9.49
C THR A 160 13.33 4.29 -8.23
N PHE A 161 12.65 5.28 -7.65
CA PHE A 161 13.16 6.01 -6.49
C PHE A 161 13.03 5.18 -5.21
N GLY A 162 13.89 5.49 -4.24
CA GLY A 162 13.88 4.85 -2.93
C GLY A 162 12.96 5.54 -1.93
N LYS A 163 12.98 5.03 -0.68
CA LYS A 163 12.32 5.69 0.44
C LYS A 163 12.93 7.06 0.69
N ALA A 164 12.06 8.04 0.89
CA ALA A 164 12.43 9.40 1.23
C ALA A 164 11.60 9.89 2.42
N ALA A 165 11.80 11.14 2.85
CA ALA A 165 10.93 11.74 3.86
C ALA A 165 9.45 11.65 3.43
N PRO A 166 8.50 11.46 4.37
CA PRO A 166 7.06 11.36 4.06
C PRO A 166 6.47 12.74 3.78
N ALA A 167 6.92 13.35 2.68
CA ALA A 167 6.49 14.65 2.20
C ALA A 167 6.75 14.74 0.68
N PRO A 168 6.01 15.61 -0.03
CA PRO A 168 6.23 15.88 -1.45
C PRO A 168 7.65 16.34 -1.70
N GLN A 169 8.30 15.69 -2.65
CA GLN A 169 9.66 15.98 -3.02
C GLN A 169 9.82 16.13 -4.52
N GLU A 170 10.93 16.74 -4.90
CA GLU A 170 11.40 16.77 -6.27
C GLU A 170 12.13 15.46 -6.57
N ALA A 171 11.72 14.79 -7.65
CA ALA A 171 12.39 13.63 -8.20
C ALA A 171 13.11 14.01 -9.50
N THR A 172 14.39 13.66 -9.62
CA THR A 172 15.22 14.00 -10.78
C THR A 172 16.02 12.79 -11.23
N VAL A 173 15.96 12.49 -12.52
CA VAL A 173 16.81 11.48 -13.20
C VAL A 173 17.66 12.19 -14.24
N THR A 174 18.94 11.83 -14.28
CA THR A 174 19.91 12.39 -15.21
C THR A 174 20.61 11.28 -15.97
N PHE A 175 20.62 11.35 -17.30
CA PHE A 175 21.30 10.35 -18.14
C PHE A 175 22.20 11.02 -19.17
N ASN A 176 23.45 10.56 -19.27
CA ASN A 176 24.39 11.02 -20.29
C ASN A 176 24.30 10.11 -21.51
N SER A 177 24.10 10.72 -22.67
CA SER A 177 24.04 10.03 -23.96
C SER A 177 25.00 10.69 -24.96
N THR A 178 25.25 10.02 -26.07
CA THR A 178 26.06 10.54 -27.17
C THR A 178 25.15 10.85 -28.35
N ALA A 179 25.31 12.03 -28.95
CA ALA A 179 24.47 12.49 -30.06
C ALA A 179 24.75 11.67 -31.32
N ASP A 180 23.68 11.06 -31.86
CA ASP A 180 23.68 10.38 -33.16
C ASP A 180 23.24 11.34 -34.28
N ARG A 181 23.59 11.03 -35.53
CA ARG A 181 23.09 11.73 -36.72
C ARG A 181 21.57 11.70 -36.81
N ASP A 182 20.94 10.62 -36.35
CA ASP A 182 19.49 10.47 -36.36
C ASP A 182 18.78 11.27 -35.23
N ASP A 183 19.50 11.72 -34.20
CA ASP A 183 18.90 12.40 -33.05
C ASP A 183 18.29 13.76 -33.42
N GLY A 184 18.76 14.40 -34.50
CA GLY A 184 18.15 15.61 -35.08
C GLY A 184 16.76 15.38 -35.70
N HIS A 185 16.29 14.12 -35.74
CA HIS A 185 14.95 13.74 -36.23
C HIS A 185 14.15 12.93 -35.20
N ARG A 186 14.66 12.77 -33.97
CA ARG A 186 14.02 11.99 -32.90
C ARG A 186 13.70 12.86 -31.69
N ASN A 187 12.51 12.64 -31.14
CA ASN A 187 12.09 13.30 -29.90
C ASN A 187 12.65 12.56 -28.68
N PHE A 188 13.21 13.30 -27.75
CA PHE A 188 13.41 12.86 -26.37
C PHE A 188 12.17 13.19 -25.56
N SER A 189 11.78 12.29 -24.66
CA SER A 189 10.66 12.51 -23.73
C SER A 189 10.93 11.85 -22.39
N CYS A 190 10.23 12.29 -21.35
CA CYS A 190 10.21 11.64 -20.05
C CYS A 190 8.79 11.23 -19.67
N LEU A 191 8.66 10.08 -19.00
CA LEU A 191 7.41 9.63 -18.39
C LEU A 191 7.63 9.43 -16.90
N ALA A 192 6.76 10.03 -16.09
CA ALA A 192 6.63 9.71 -14.68
C ALA A 192 5.49 8.72 -14.47
N VAL A 193 5.77 7.62 -13.76
CA VAL A 193 4.79 6.61 -13.35
C VAL A 193 4.78 6.50 -11.84
N LEU A 194 3.65 6.83 -11.21
CA LEU A 194 3.42 6.62 -9.79
C LEU A 194 2.48 5.42 -9.61
N ASP A 195 3.00 4.29 -9.14
CA ASP A 195 2.26 3.04 -8.95
C ASP A 195 1.88 2.83 -7.48
N LEU A 196 0.60 3.03 -7.16
CA LEU A 196 0.07 2.87 -5.80
C LEU A 196 -0.74 1.59 -5.61
N MET A 197 -0.67 0.62 -6.53
CA MET A 197 -1.46 -0.62 -6.44
C MET A 197 -1.16 -1.39 -5.15
N SER A 198 0.11 -1.43 -4.75
CA SER A 198 0.56 -2.05 -3.50
C SER A 198 0.01 -1.35 -2.25
N ARG A 199 -0.36 -0.07 -2.36
CA ARG A 199 -0.91 0.81 -1.31
C ARG A 199 -2.44 0.95 -1.38
N GLY A 200 -3.10 0.28 -2.33
CA GLY A 200 -4.55 0.38 -2.53
C GLY A 200 -4.99 1.64 -3.26
N GLY A 201 -4.10 2.25 -4.05
CA GLY A 201 -4.41 3.32 -5.00
C GLY A 201 -4.44 2.83 -6.46
N ASN A 202 -4.34 3.78 -7.38
CA ASN A 202 -4.25 3.55 -8.83
C ASN A 202 -2.83 3.86 -9.35
N ILE A 203 -2.62 3.63 -10.64
CA ILE A 203 -1.39 4.02 -11.34
C ILE A 203 -1.61 5.36 -12.05
N PHE A 204 -0.71 6.31 -11.84
CA PHE A 204 -0.73 7.63 -12.47
C PHE A 204 0.43 7.79 -13.45
N HIS A 205 0.13 8.31 -14.64
CA HIS A 205 1.10 8.52 -15.70
C HIS A 205 1.12 9.99 -16.11
N LYS A 206 2.31 10.55 -16.33
CA LYS A 206 2.47 11.90 -16.87
C LYS A 206 3.68 11.96 -17.80
N HIS A 207 3.46 12.36 -19.05
CA HIS A 207 4.53 12.63 -20.00
C HIS A 207 4.98 14.10 -19.93
N SER A 208 6.28 14.32 -20.19
CA SER A 208 6.81 15.63 -20.54
C SER A 208 6.38 16.02 -21.96
N ALA A 209 6.50 17.30 -22.30
CA ALA A 209 6.57 17.68 -23.71
C ALA A 209 7.81 17.04 -24.36
N PRO A 210 7.72 16.61 -25.64
CA PRO A 210 8.89 16.13 -26.37
C PRO A 210 9.89 17.27 -26.63
N LYS A 211 11.18 16.95 -26.67
CA LYS A 211 12.25 17.87 -27.07
C LYS A 211 13.18 17.20 -28.06
N MET A 212 13.80 17.99 -28.93
CA MET A 212 14.82 17.53 -29.88
C MET A 212 16.14 18.24 -29.58
N LEU A 213 17.25 17.64 -30.01
CA LEU A 213 18.50 18.38 -30.12
C LEU A 213 18.38 19.38 -31.28
N GLU A 214 18.95 20.57 -31.09
CA GLU A 214 18.98 21.66 -32.07
C GLU A 214 20.09 21.46 -33.11
#